data_AF-A0AA95S9F3-F1
#
_entry.id   AF-A0AA95S9F3-F1
#
_cell.length_a   1.000
_cell.length_b   1.000
_cell.length_c   1.000
_cell.angle_alpha   90.00
_cell.angle_beta   90.00
_cell.angle_gamma   90.00
#
_symmetry.space_group_name_H-M   'P 1'
#
loop_
_entity.id
_entity.type
_entity.pdbx_description
1 polymer ?
#
loop_
_entity_poly.entity_id
_entity_poly.type
_entity_poly.pdbx_seq_one_letter_code
_entity_poly.pdbx_strand_id
1 'polypeptide(L)' 'MDKVTCIAYLLYKSSKNQDIQDKAIQLLNGDVSIRELKRNVSIQAHLVVAESLLKKNKIDKNKVQLFAEEFMVIEV' A
#
# COMPACT_ATOMS: atom_id res chain seq x y z
N MET A 1 -2.59 8.08 10.65
CA MET A 1 -2.57 7.22 9.46
C MET A 1 -2.84 5.79 9.89
N ASP A 2 -3.81 5.15 9.28
CA ASP A 2 -4.20 3.77 9.57
C ASP A 2 -3.22 2.77 8.95
N LYS A 3 -3.42 1.50 9.31
CA LYS A 3 -2.57 0.39 8.90
C LYS A 3 -2.63 0.12 7.39
N VAL A 4 -3.79 0.31 6.77
CA VAL A 4 -3.99 0.00 5.34
C VAL A 4 -3.24 1.01 4.49
N THR A 5 -3.39 2.30 4.78
CA THR A 5 -2.63 3.37 4.09
C THR A 5 -1.12 3.18 4.23
N CYS A 6 -0.63 2.78 5.41
CA CYS A 6 0.80 2.47 5.58
C CYS A 6 1.27 1.29 4.71
N ILE A 7 0.45 0.23 4.59
CA ILE A 7 0.77 -0.94 3.77
C ILE A 7 0.73 -0.58 2.28
N ALA A 8 -0.28 0.18 1.85
CA ALA A 8 -0.38 0.71 0.49
C ALA A 8 0.86 1.51 0.11
N TYR A 9 1.27 2.47 0.94
CA TYR A 9 2.50 3.24 0.73
C TYR A 9 3.74 2.35 0.58
N LEU A 10 3.89 1.36 1.46
CA LEU A 10 5.03 0.45 1.42
C LEU A 10 5.05 -0.41 0.15
N LEU A 11 3.88 -0.90 -0.28
CA LEU A 11 3.74 -1.62 -1.55
C LEU A 11 4.16 -0.74 -2.73
N TYR A 12 3.58 0.46 -2.82
CA TYR A 12 3.83 1.42 -3.88
C TYR A 12 5.33 1.77 -4.00
N LYS A 13 5.97 2.06 -2.87
CA LYS A 13 7.40 2.41 -2.84
C LYS A 13 8.33 1.22 -3.10
N SER A 14 7.94 0.02 -2.68
CA SER A 14 8.81 -1.17 -2.73
C SER A 14 9.02 -1.72 -4.15
N SER A 15 8.19 -1.30 -5.11
CA SER A 15 8.20 -1.81 -6.47
C SER A 15 8.18 -0.69 -7.50
N LYS A 16 8.86 -0.92 -8.63
CA LYS A 16 8.74 -0.11 -9.84
C LYS A 16 7.78 -0.74 -10.87
N ASN A 17 7.19 -1.89 -10.54
CA ASN A 17 6.20 -2.54 -11.39
C ASN A 17 4.88 -1.79 -11.28
N GLN A 18 4.37 -1.32 -12.42
CA GLN A 18 3.12 -0.57 -12.51
C GLN A 18 1.94 -1.34 -11.90
N ASP A 19 1.83 -2.65 -12.14
CA ASP A 19 0.74 -3.47 -11.59
C ASP A 19 0.72 -3.45 -10.06
N ILE A 20 1.90 -3.49 -9.42
CA ILE A 20 2.01 -3.44 -7.96
C ILE A 20 1.66 -2.05 -7.43
N GLN A 21 2.06 -0.99 -8.15
CA GLN A 21 1.75 0.38 -7.78
C GLN A 21 0.25 0.66 -7.91
N ASP A 22 -0.36 0.25 -9.02
CA ASP A 22 -1.81 0.37 -9.24
C ASP A 22 -2.60 -0.38 -8.16
N LYS A 23 -2.14 -1.57 -7.78
CA LYS A 23 -2.76 -2.37 -6.71
C LYS A 23 -2.58 -1.75 -5.33
N ALA A 24 -1.47 -1.04 -5.10
CA ALA A 24 -1.26 -0.28 -3.89
C ALA A 24 -2.20 0.93 -3.80
N ILE A 25 -2.45 1.61 -4.92
CA ILE A 25 -3.40 2.73 -5.00
C ILE A 25 -4.84 2.21 -4.82
N GLN A 26 -5.21 1.10 -5.48
CA GLN A 26 -6.50 0.42 -5.26
C GLN A 26 -6.68 0.04 -3.79
N LEU A 27 -5.63 -0.42 -3.10
CA LEU A 27 -5.68 -0.73 -1.67
C LEU A 27 -5.90 0.54 -0.81
N LEU A 28 -5.27 1.66 -1.19
CA LEU A 28 -5.44 2.95 -0.53
C LEU A 28 -6.89 3.43 -0.62
N ASN A 29 -7.48 3.34 -1.82
CA ASN A 29 -8.84 3.79 -2.10
C ASN A 29 -9.92 2.81 -1.60
N GLY A 30 -9.53 1.59 -1.24
CA GLY A 30 -10.45 0.55 -0.75
C GLY A 30 -11.08 -0.30 -1.86
N ASP A 31 -10.65 -0.13 -3.11
CA ASP A 31 -11.09 -0.94 -4.27
C ASP A 31 -10.71 -2.42 -4.13
N VAL A 32 -9.61 -2.69 -3.42
CA VAL A 32 -9.17 -4.05 -3.10
C VAL A 32 -8.82 -4.18 -1.63
N SER A 33 -9.16 -5.31 -1.03
CA SER A 33 -8.77 -5.60 0.34
C SER A 33 -7.39 -6.27 0.44
N ILE A 34 -6.75 -6.16 1.61
CA ILE A 34 -5.53 -6.93 1.93
C ILE A 34 -5.75 -8.44 1.72
N ARG A 35 -6.97 -8.95 2.00
CA ARG A 35 -7.29 -10.38 1.86
C ARG A 35 -7.26 -10.81 0.40
N GLU A 36 -7.73 -9.96 -0.51
CA GLU A 36 -7.69 -10.23 -1.95
C GLU A 36 -6.27 -10.15 -2.48
N LEU A 37 -5.50 -9.14 -2.09
CA LEU A 37 -4.08 -9.03 -2.48
C LEU A 37 -3.23 -10.20 -1.98
N LYS A 38 -3.55 -10.79 -0.82
CA LYS A 38 -2.88 -12.02 -0.33
C LYS A 38 -3.10 -13.24 -1.20
N ARG A 39 -4.19 -13.29 -1.97
CA ARG A 39 -4.49 -14.37 -2.92
C ARG A 39 -3.79 -14.17 -4.25
N ASN A 40 -3.31 -12.96 -4.54
CA ASN A 40 -2.56 -12.68 -5.76
C ASN A 40 -1.08 -13.06 -5.58
N VAL A 41 -0.65 -14.10 -6.29
CA VAL A 41 0.70 -14.67 -6.20
C VAL A 41 1.78 -13.63 -6.54
N SER A 42 1.52 -12.72 -7.48
CA SER A 42 2.51 -11.70 -7.89
C SER A 42 2.73 -10.61 -6.83
N ILE A 43 1.76 -10.42 -5.92
CA ILE A 43 1.76 -9.33 -4.93
C ILE A 43 2.02 -9.87 -3.51
N GLN A 44 1.69 -11.13 -3.25
CA GLN A 44 1.78 -11.76 -1.94
C GLN A 44 3.15 -11.55 -1.28
N ALA A 45 4.24 -11.75 -2.01
CA ALA A 45 5.60 -11.57 -1.50
C ALA A 45 5.86 -10.12 -1.07
N HIS A 46 5.47 -9.15 -1.90
CA HIS A 46 5.60 -7.72 -1.62
C HIS A 46 4.75 -7.31 -0.40
N LEU A 47 3.55 -7.87 -0.28
CA LEU A 47 2.64 -7.60 0.82
C LEU A 47 3.18 -8.12 2.16
N VAL A 48 3.78 -9.31 2.18
CA VAL A 48 4.45 -9.86 3.37
C VAL A 48 5.62 -8.98 3.80
N VAL A 49 6.42 -8.49 2.84
CA VAL A 49 7.52 -7.57 3.13
C VAL A 49 6.99 -6.25 3.70
N ALA A 50 5.94 -5.68 3.11
CA ALA A 50 5.30 -4.46 3.60
C ALA A 50 4.78 -4.62 5.04
N GLU A 51 4.08 -5.73 5.35
CA GLU A 51 3.62 -6.02 6.72
C GLU A 51 4.80 -6.14 7.71
N SER A 52 5.90 -6.76 7.30
CA SER A 52 7.11 -6.91 8.13
C SER A 52 7.78 -5.55 8.40
N LEU A 53 7.88 -4.68 7.39
CA LEU A 53 8.44 -3.33 7.52
C LEU A 53 7.59 -2.46 8.46
N LEU A 54 6.26 -2.56 8.35
CA LEU A 54 5.35 -1.86 9.25
C LEU A 54 5.52 -2.34 10.69
N LYS A 55 5.62 -3.66 10.94
CA LYS A 55 5.87 -4.20 12.29
C LYS A 55 7.18 -3.71 12.90
N LYS A 56 8.20 -3.47 12.08
CA LYS A 56 9.49 -2.90 12.51
C LYS A 56 9.42 -1.39 12.78
N ASN A 57 8.25 -0.77 12.61
CA ASN A 57 7.97 0.64 12.82
C ASN A 57 8.89 1.59 12.03
N LYS A 58 9.44 1.12 10.90
CA LYS A 58 10.34 1.90 10.01
C LYS A 58 9.54 2.55 8.89
N ILE A 59 8.60 3.43 9.25
CA ILE A 59 7.80 4.18 8.27
C ILE A 59 7.82 5.67 8.62
N ASP A 60 8.13 6.47 7.62
CA ASP A 60 8.05 7.93 7.67
C ASP A 60 6.60 8.35 7.41
N LYS A 61 5.88 8.72 8.48
CA LYS A 61 4.46 9.07 8.43
C LYS A 61 4.18 10.28 7.53
N ASN A 62 5.12 11.21 7.38
CA ASN A 62 4.95 12.36 6.50
C ASN A 62 4.90 11.92 5.04
N LYS A 63 5.72 10.93 4.66
CA LYS A 63 5.69 10.37 3.30
C LYS A 63 4.43 9.54 3.04
N VAL A 64 3.94 8.83 4.06
CA VAL A 64 2.65 8.13 3.93
C VAL A 64 1.52 9.14 3.74
N GLN A 65 1.57 10.28 4.42
CA GLN A 65 0.59 11.34 4.27
C GLN A 65 0.61 11.96 2.87
N LEU A 66 1.79 12.34 2.36
CA LEU A 66 1.92 12.86 1.00
C LEU A 66 1.41 11.85 -0.04
N PHE A 67 1.71 10.56 0.14
CA PHE A 67 1.17 9.50 -0.72
C PHE A 67 -0.36 9.43 -0.68
N ALA A 68 -0.96 9.52 0.51
CA ALA A 68 -2.41 9.54 0.63
C ALA A 68 -3.00 10.79 -0.04
N GLU A 69 -2.42 11.95 0.17
CA GLU A 69 -2.87 13.20 -0.45
C GLU A 69 -2.75 13.18 -1.98
N GLU A 70 -1.74 12.48 -2.52
CA GLU A 70 -1.51 12.38 -3.96
C GLU A 70 -2.46 11.39 -4.67
N PHE A 71 -2.78 10.26 -4.03
CA PHE A 71 -3.46 9.15 -4.69
C PHE A 71 -4.84 8.79 -4.13
N MET A 72 -5.22 9.36 -2.98
CA MET A 72 -6.55 9.13 -2.41
C MET A 72 -7.58 9.91 -3.21
N VAL A 73 -8.48 9.19 -3.88
CA VAL A 73 -9.57 9.82 -4.64
C VAL A 73 -10.65 10.28 -3.67
N ILE A 74 -10.91 11.58 -3.64
CA ILE A 74 -12.05 12.16 -2.93
C ILE A 74 -13.23 12.15 -3.91
N GLU A 75 -14.23 11.31 -3.68
CA GLU A 75 -15.51 11.43 -4.39
C GLU A 75 -16.13 12.80 -4.03
N VAL A 76 -16.35 13.65 -5.04
CA VAL A 76 -16.99 14.98 -4.93
C VAL A 76 -18.48 14.86 -5.09
#